data_AF-A0A920TLA6-F1
#
_entry.id   AF-A0A920TLA6-F1
#
_cell.length_a   1.000
_cell.length_b   1.000
_cell.length_c   1.000
_cell.angle_alpha   90.00
_cell.angle_beta   90.00
_cell.angle_gamma   90.00
#
_symmetry.space_group_name_H-M   'P 1'
#
loop_
_entity.id
_entity.type
_entity.pdbx_description
1 polymer ?
#
loop_
_entity_poly.entity_id
_entity_poly.type
_entity_poly.pdbx_seq_one_letter_code
_entity_poly.pdbx_strand_id
1 'polypeptide(L)' 'MLDIYICTDHPENASNRRKPGSGMFLEAANDHSINLSESLMIGDSVHDIKSGNNLDMDTVLVLSGCGKDTSKKSRC' A
#
# COMPACT_ATOMS: atom_id res chain seq x y z
N MET A 1 19.85 -6.38 2.77
CA MET A 1 19.72 -5.25 1.82
C MET A 1 18.41 -4.55 2.15
N LEU A 2 18.35 -3.21 2.07
CA LEU A 2 17.15 -2.41 2.32
C LEU A 2 16.87 -1.62 1.04
N ASP A 3 15.95 -2.13 0.23
CA ASP A 3 15.49 -1.48 -0.99
C ASP A 3 14.22 -0.68 -0.70
N ILE A 4 14.16 0.57 -1.17
CA ILE A 4 13.10 1.52 -0.85
C ILE A 4 12.47 2.02 -2.15
N TYR A 5 11.20 1.67 -2.34
CA TYR A 5 10.40 2.09 -3.51
C TYR A 5 9.60 3.34 -3.16
N ILE A 6 9.81 4.43 -3.92
CA ILE A 6 9.19 5.74 -3.69
C ILE A 6 8.45 6.20 -4.95
N CYS A 7 7.31 6.86 -4.79
CA CYS A 7 6.58 7.52 -5.87
C CYS A 7 6.39 9.00 -5.53
N THR A 8 6.80 9.88 -6.44
CA THR A 8 6.73 11.35 -6.28
C THR A 8 5.56 11.97 -7.06
N ASP A 9 4.66 11.14 -7.59
CA ASP A 9 3.56 11.62 -8.43
C ASP A 9 2.59 12.49 -7.63
N HIS A 10 2.15 13.56 -8.27
CA HIS A 10 1.08 14.40 -7.74
C HIS A 10 -0.26 13.64 -7.75
N PRO A 11 -1.15 13.81 -6.75
CA PRO A 11 -2.45 13.13 -6.72
C PRO A 11 -3.28 13.29 -8.00
N GLU A 12 -3.28 14.49 -8.59
CA GLU A 12 -4.03 14.81 -9.81
C GLU A 12 -3.47 14.18 -11.10
N ASN A 13 -2.23 13.68 -11.07
CA ASN A 13 -1.59 13.00 -12.21
C ASN A 13 -0.86 11.75 -11.72
N ALA A 14 -1.59 10.89 -11.04
CA ALA A 14 -1.06 9.68 -10.43
C ALA A 14 -0.84 8.58 -11.48
N SER A 15 0.39 8.07 -11.60
CA SER A 15 0.64 6.81 -12.31
C SER A 15 0.22 5.61 -11.46
N ASN A 16 0.29 4.40 -12.05
CA ASN A 16 0.06 3.15 -11.32
C ASN A 16 1.07 2.90 -10.18
N ARG A 17 2.14 3.70 -10.05
CA ARG A 17 3.05 3.61 -8.92
C ARG A 17 2.53 4.26 -7.64
N ARG A 18 1.67 5.26 -7.75
CA ARG A 18 1.13 5.95 -6.56
C ARG A 18 0.03 5.08 -5.96
N LYS A 19 0.13 4.77 -4.66
CA LYS A 19 -0.94 4.08 -3.93
C LYS A 19 -2.29 4.79 -4.14
N PRO A 20 -3.37 4.06 -4.50
CA PRO A 20 -3.56 2.62 -4.32
C PRO A 20 -3.11 1.75 -5.52
N GLY A 21 -2.38 2.32 -6.48
CA GLY A 21 -1.83 1.60 -7.62
C GLY A 21 -0.79 0.55 -7.21
N SER A 22 -0.66 -0.48 -8.05
CA SER A 22 0.12 -1.69 -7.77
C SER A 22 1.60 -1.61 -8.13
N GLY A 23 2.02 -0.57 -8.87
CA GLY A 23 3.31 -0.54 -9.55
C GLY A 23 4.50 -0.80 -8.64
N MET A 24 4.61 -0.10 -7.51
CA MET A 24 5.75 -0.27 -6.59
C MET A 24 5.80 -1.66 -5.94
N PHE A 25 4.64 -2.28 -5.71
CA PHE A 25 4.58 -3.63 -5.13
C PHE A 25 5.01 -4.69 -6.12
N LEU A 26 4.62 -4.54 -7.39
CA LEU A 26 5.01 -5.46 -8.46
C LEU A 26 6.50 -5.36 -8.79
N GLU A 27 7.08 -4.16 -8.74
CA GLU A 27 8.53 -3.96 -8.84
C GLU A 27 9.26 -4.69 -7.71
N ALA A 28 8.87 -4.47 -6.45
CA ALA A 28 9.46 -5.16 -5.31
C ALA A 28 9.29 -6.68 -5.38
N ALA A 29 8.13 -7.15 -5.83
CA ALA A 29 7.86 -8.58 -6.00
C ALA A 29 8.76 -9.21 -7.06
N ASN A 30 9.00 -8.52 -8.17
CA ASN A 30 9.90 -8.99 -9.22
C ASN A 30 11.37 -9.00 -8.75
N ASP A 31 11.83 -7.90 -8.15
CA ASP A 31 13.24 -7.74 -7.78
C ASP A 31 13.67 -8.71 -6.66
N HIS A 32 12.74 -9.07 -5.79
CA HIS A 32 13.01 -9.94 -4.63
C HIS A 32 12.31 -11.30 -4.69
N SER A 33 11.61 -11.62 -5.78
CA SER A 33 10.82 -12.86 -5.92
C SER A 33 9.83 -13.06 -4.76
N ILE A 34 9.13 -11.99 -4.36
CA ILE A 34 8.17 -12.01 -3.23
C ILE A 34 6.80 -12.46 -3.74
N ASN A 35 6.18 -13.39 -3.01
CA ASN A 35 4.77 -13.72 -3.20
C ASN A 35 3.88 -12.72 -2.45
N LEU A 36 3.21 -11.84 -3.19
CA LEU A 36 2.38 -10.79 -2.61
C LEU A 36 1.18 -11.34 -1.82
N SER A 37 0.57 -12.45 -2.25
CA SER A 37 -0.59 -13.01 -1.54
C SER A 37 -0.22 -13.65 -0.19
N GLU A 38 1.05 -13.94 0.02
CA GLU A 38 1.60 -14.42 1.30
C GLU A 38 2.28 -13.28 2.08
N SER A 39 2.04 -12.03 1.70
CA SER A 39 2.62 -10.84 2.31
C SER A 39 1.61 -10.04 3.13
N LEU A 40 2.14 -9.21 4.03
CA LEU A 40 1.37 -8.34 4.93
C LEU A 40 1.59 -6.87 4.58
N MET A 41 0.53 -6.16 4.19
CA MET A 41 0.55 -4.72 3.97
C MET A 41 0.24 -3.96 5.26
N ILE A 42 1.19 -3.16 5.74
CA ILE A 42 1.05 -2.35 6.96
C ILE A 42 1.05 -0.87 6.59
N GLY A 43 0.03 -0.12 7.01
CA GLY A 43 -0.07 1.32 6.75
C GLY A 43 -1.12 2.02 7.61
N ASP A 44 -1.16 3.35 7.53
CA ASP A 44 -2.05 4.21 8.32
C ASP A 44 -3.15 4.88 7.48
N SER A 45 -3.14 4.69 6.16
CA SER A 45 -4.11 5.31 5.25
C SER A 45 -5.02 4.30 4.57
N VAL A 46 -6.19 4.78 4.11
CA VAL A 46 -7.11 3.98 3.28
C VAL A 46 -6.43 3.45 2.02
N HIS A 47 -5.49 4.22 1.45
CA HIS A 47 -4.80 3.84 0.21
C HIS A 47 -3.87 2.64 0.43
N ASP A 48 -3.30 2.48 1.62
CA ASP A 48 -2.48 1.32 1.99
C ASP A 48 -3.32 0.05 2.01
N ILE A 49 -4.45 0.11 2.71
CA ILE A 49 -5.40 -1.02 2.82
C ILE A 49 -5.95 -1.41 1.46
N LYS A 50 -6.32 -0.42 0.63
CA LYS A 50 -6.76 -0.68 -0.76
C LYS A 50 -5.66 -1.33 -1.60
N SER A 51 -4.41 -0.91 -1.45
CA SER A 51 -3.29 -1.50 -2.20
C SER A 51 -3.10 -2.97 -1.85
N GLY A 52 -3.11 -3.29 -0.54
CA GLY A 52 -2.99 -4.67 -0.07
C GLY A 52 -4.14 -5.54 -0.57
N ASN A 53 -5.39 -5.08 -0.41
CA ASN A 53 -6.56 -5.82 -0.89
C ASN A 53 -6.56 -6.03 -2.42
N ASN A 54 -6.13 -5.04 -3.20
CA ASN A 54 -6.06 -5.15 -4.67
C ASN A 54 -5.00 -6.16 -5.14
N LEU A 55 -4.07 -6.54 -4.27
CA LEU A 55 -2.95 -7.44 -4.54
C LEU A 55 -3.01 -8.73 -3.71
N ASP A 56 -4.20 -9.03 -3.18
CA ASP A 56 -4.50 -10.21 -2.36
C ASP A 56 -3.60 -10.38 -1.12
N MET A 57 -3.07 -9.27 -0.58
CA MET A 57 -2.30 -9.27 0.67
C MET A 57 -3.22 -9.22 1.89
N ASP A 58 -2.75 -9.77 3.01
CA ASP A 58 -3.31 -9.43 4.31
C ASP A 58 -3.01 -7.96 4.65
N THR A 59 -3.92 -7.28 5.36
CA THR A 59 -3.75 -5.85 5.68
C THR A 59 -3.81 -5.57 7.18
N VAL A 60 -2.95 -4.67 7.64
CA VAL A 60 -2.93 -4.16 9.02
C VAL A 60 -2.97 -2.64 8.98
N LEU A 61 -4.07 -2.08 9.47
CA LEU A 61 -4.20 -0.64 9.71
C LEU A 61 -3.60 -0.29 11.08
N VAL A 62 -2.49 0.44 11.08
CA VAL A 62 -1.94 0.99 12.32
C VAL A 62 -2.67 2.27 12.69
N LEU A 63 -2.85 2.54 13.99
CA LEU A 63 -3.54 3.73 14.50
C LEU A 63 -2.61 4.93 14.75
N SER A 64 -1.35 4.84 14.31
CA SER A 64 -0.44 5.99 14.21
C SER A 64 -0.77 6.86 12.99
N GLY A 65 -0.16 8.04 12.87
CA GLY A 65 -0.38 8.92 11.71
C GLY A 65 -1.86 9.23 11.47
N CYS A 66 -2.33 9.02 10.24
CA CYS A 66 -3.73 9.19 9.84
C CYS A 66 -4.65 8.00 10.22
N GLY A 67 -4.11 6.96 10.85
CA GLY A 67 -4.79 5.69 11.12
C GLY A 67 -6.09 5.78 11.91
N LYS A 68 -6.14 6.65 12.93
CA LYS A 68 -7.36 6.86 13.73
C LYS A 68 -8.51 7.42 12.89
N ASP A 69 -8.21 8.31 11.95
CA ASP A 69 -9.22 8.90 11.08
C ASP A 69 -9.64 7.91 9.98
N THR A 70 -8.67 7.15 9.45
CA THR A 70 -8.92 6.04 8.53
C THR A 70 -9.88 5.00 9.14
N SER A 71 -9.65 4.57 10.37
CA SER A 71 -10.48 3.58 11.09
C SER A 71 -11.91 4.06 11.36
N LYS A 72 -12.11 5.37 11.54
CA LYS A 72 -13.45 5.96 11.71
C LYS A 72 -14.21 6.02 10.39
N LYS A 73 -13.51 6.26 9.28
CA LYS A 73 -14.11 6.38 7.93
C LYS A 73 -14.54 5.03 7.35
N SER A 74 -13.96 3.92 7.78
CA SER A 74 -14.32 2.56 7.33
C SER A 74 -15.63 2.01 7.94
N ARG A 75 -16.41 2.84 8.64
CA ARG A 75 -17.66 2.44 9.33
C ARG A 75 -18.93 3.07 8.73
N CYS A 76 -18.85 3.63 7.52
CA CYS A 76 -20.00 4.11 6.74
C CYS A 76 -20.04 3.42 5.38
#